data_AF-A0A367X649-F1
#
_entry.id   AF-A0A367X649-F1
#
_cell.length_a   1.000
_cell.length_b   1.000
_cell.length_c   1.000
_cell.angle_alpha   90.00
_cell.angle_beta   90.00
_cell.angle_gamma   90.00
#
_symmetry.space_group_name_H-M   'P 1'
#
loop_
_entity.id
_entity.type
_entity.pdbx_description
1 polymer ?
#
loop_
_entity_poly.entity_id
_entity_poly.type
_entity_poly.pdbx_seq_one_letter_code
_entity_poly.pdbx_strand_id
1 'polypeptide(L)'
;MIEDDYLYKKGGMSGFGARLKGIFGSRKFWIRSLAVIVLIALVYYPAGMALVHRIDDNPDFTGNYQGGSHAVSTAAGLIDREVNQNRWTANDPFFLPGSALDNMPNFQTGIIYALSRFSIELSDQIGRTRGSSQVDPDLDDAAGLLKFRGDKWVFDPTVSLLPGVTSEQQYRQAIRALENYNKRLTTGEAVFERRADNLQETLNRFANDLGSASALIDDKVDAPSLFDRTADDVFYATKGRLYAYSLILRDLGTDFEQIINERQIAPAWAEMIGSLQSAAALDPLVVVNGSADGIIFPNHLAGLGFYLLRARTQMREISSILQR
;
A
#
# COMPACT_ATOMS: atom_id res chain seq x y z
N MET A 1 1.09 92.00 -9.26
CA MET A 1 1.22 91.14 -8.08
C MET A 1 0.11 90.11 -8.23
N ILE A 2 0.33 89.07 -9.04
CA ILE A 2 0.83 87.74 -8.62
C ILE A 2 -0.19 87.16 -7.63
N GLU A 3 -0.94 86.09 -7.92
CA GLU A 3 -0.39 84.75 -8.18
C GLU A 3 -1.44 83.81 -8.79
N ASP A 4 -0.93 82.88 -9.60
CA ASP A 4 -1.58 81.72 -10.18
C ASP A 4 -2.19 80.77 -9.13
N ASP A 5 -3.28 80.08 -9.49
CA ASP A 5 -3.43 78.67 -9.08
C ASP A 5 -4.39 77.89 -10.01
N TYR A 6 -3.92 77.64 -11.22
CA TYR A 6 -4.40 76.53 -12.05
C TYR A 6 -3.68 75.24 -11.62
N LEU A 7 -4.16 74.58 -10.55
CA LEU A 7 -3.67 73.26 -10.15
C LEU A 7 -4.78 72.20 -10.22
N TYR A 8 -4.72 71.44 -11.31
CA TYR A 8 -4.86 69.98 -11.33
C TYR A 8 -5.92 69.37 -10.37
N LYS A 9 -7.16 69.21 -10.87
CA LYS A 9 -8.02 68.11 -10.40
C LYS A 9 -7.44 66.79 -10.91
N LYS A 10 -6.42 66.28 -10.24
CA LYS A 10 -5.96 64.89 -10.33
C LYS A 10 -6.99 64.00 -9.63
N GLY A 11 -8.17 63.88 -10.22
CA GLY A 11 -9.20 62.92 -9.83
C GLY A 11 -8.85 61.51 -10.30
N GLY A 12 -7.64 61.05 -9.98
CA GLY A 12 -7.21 59.68 -10.22
C GLY A 12 -7.90 58.75 -9.22
N MET A 13 -8.76 57.84 -9.72
CA MET A 13 -9.13 56.56 -9.11
C MET A 13 -9.30 56.52 -7.58
N SER A 14 -9.98 57.49 -6.95
CA SER A 14 -10.22 57.46 -5.49
C SER A 14 -11.37 56.53 -5.06
N GLY A 15 -12.18 56.02 -6.00
CA GLY A 15 -13.38 55.22 -5.70
C GLY A 15 -13.15 53.72 -5.56
N PHE A 16 -12.19 53.15 -6.30
CA PHE A 16 -12.03 51.69 -6.37
C PHE A 16 -11.19 51.15 -5.19
N GLY A 17 -10.05 51.79 -4.88
CA GLY A 17 -9.17 51.38 -3.78
C GLY A 17 -9.75 51.58 -2.37
N ALA A 18 -10.56 52.63 -2.15
CA ALA A 18 -11.19 52.90 -0.86
C ALA A 18 -12.35 51.93 -0.56
N ARG A 19 -13.13 51.53 -1.58
CA ARG A 19 -14.17 50.50 -1.45
C ARG A 19 -13.58 49.11 -1.22
N LEU A 20 -12.46 48.78 -1.87
CA LEU A 20 -11.71 47.55 -1.61
C LEU A 20 -11.24 47.48 -0.14
N LYS A 21 -10.65 48.56 0.41
CA LYS A 21 -10.26 48.59 1.84
C LYS A 21 -11.44 48.39 2.81
N GLY A 22 -12.63 48.90 2.51
CA GLY A 22 -13.83 48.71 3.34
C GLY A 22 -14.41 47.29 3.28
N ILE A 23 -14.32 46.63 2.13
CA ILE A 23 -14.79 45.25 1.94
C ILE A 23 -13.82 44.26 2.60
N PHE A 24 -12.52 44.41 2.38
CA PHE A 24 -11.48 43.54 2.96
C PHE A 24 -11.16 43.85 4.43
N GLY A 25 -11.57 45.02 4.95
CA GLY A 25 -11.40 45.40 6.36
C GLY A 25 -12.55 44.96 7.28
N SER A 26 -13.67 44.49 6.72
CA SER A 26 -14.84 44.11 7.50
C SER A 26 -14.69 42.71 8.09
N ARG A 27 -14.78 42.59 9.42
CA ARG A 27 -14.86 41.30 10.14
C ARG A 27 -15.95 40.38 9.55
N LYS A 28 -17.06 40.96 9.08
CA LYS A 28 -18.17 40.21 8.45
C LYS A 28 -17.79 39.60 7.10
N PHE A 29 -16.92 40.24 6.33
CA PHE A 29 -16.41 39.70 5.06
C PHE A 29 -15.55 38.46 5.33
N TRP A 30 -14.56 38.56 6.22
CA TRP A 30 -13.70 37.42 6.57
C TRP A 30 -14.46 36.23 7.15
N ILE A 31 -15.44 36.46 8.02
CA ILE A 31 -16.29 35.38 8.55
C ILE A 31 -17.10 34.70 7.44
N ARG A 32 -17.70 35.48 6.52
CA ARG A 32 -18.47 34.91 5.40
C ARG A 32 -17.57 34.14 4.44
N SER A 33 -16.40 34.66 4.11
CA SER A 33 -15.43 33.98 3.26
C SER A 33 -14.95 32.68 3.89
N LEU A 34 -14.65 32.67 5.20
CA LEU A 34 -14.30 31.45 5.93
C LEU A 34 -15.45 30.44 5.92
N ALA A 35 -16.70 30.88 6.16
CA ALA A 35 -17.86 30.00 6.14
C ALA A 35 -18.07 29.35 4.75
N VAL A 36 -17.86 30.11 3.67
CA VAL A 36 -17.92 29.59 2.29
C VAL A 36 -16.81 28.57 2.04
N ILE A 37 -15.57 28.85 2.48
CA ILE A 37 -14.45 27.91 2.35
C ILE A 37 -14.73 26.61 3.11
N VAL A 38 -15.24 26.70 4.34
CA VAL A 38 -15.63 25.52 5.14
C VAL A 38 -16.74 24.73 4.45
N LEU A 39 -17.76 25.41 3.91
CA LEU A 39 -18.83 24.75 3.17
C LEU A 39 -18.29 24.00 1.93
N ILE A 40 -17.41 24.64 1.16
CA ILE A 40 -16.76 24.01 0.02
C ILE A 40 -15.95 22.80 0.48
N ALA A 41 -15.17 22.91 1.54
CA ALA A 41 -14.38 21.81 2.08
C ALA A 41 -15.27 20.64 2.56
N LEU A 42 -16.39 20.92 3.22
CA LEU A 42 -17.36 19.91 3.67
C LEU A 42 -18.03 19.14 2.54
N VAL A 43 -18.03 19.67 1.31
CA VAL A 43 -18.50 18.94 0.12
C VAL A 43 -17.33 18.29 -0.61
N TYR A 44 -16.24 19.02 -0.79
CA TYR A 44 -15.06 18.62 -1.55
C TYR A 44 -14.38 17.38 -0.97
N TYR A 45 -14.15 17.33 0.35
CA TYR A 45 -13.52 16.16 0.96
C TYR A 45 -14.41 14.93 0.91
N PRO A 46 -15.67 14.92 1.37
CA PRO A 46 -16.52 13.72 1.30
C PRO A 46 -16.78 13.23 -0.13
N ALA A 47 -17.05 14.14 -1.08
CA ALA A 47 -17.25 13.75 -2.46
C ALA A 47 -15.97 13.18 -3.09
N GLY A 48 -14.82 13.82 -2.83
CA GLY A 48 -13.53 13.34 -3.31
C GLY A 48 -13.11 12.01 -2.68
N MET A 49 -13.32 11.83 -1.37
CA MET A 49 -13.11 10.56 -0.67
C MET A 49 -13.98 9.46 -1.28
N ALA A 50 -15.27 9.71 -1.53
CA ALA A 50 -16.16 8.72 -2.13
C ALA A 50 -15.75 8.32 -3.56
N LEU A 51 -15.12 9.23 -4.31
CA LEU A 51 -14.63 8.95 -5.67
C LEU A 51 -13.30 8.18 -5.68
N VAL A 52 -12.42 8.44 -4.71
CA VAL A 52 -11.07 7.85 -4.66
C VAL A 52 -11.04 6.57 -3.85
N HIS A 53 -11.87 6.44 -2.81
CA HIS A 53 -11.86 5.32 -1.88
C HIS A 53 -12.18 4.00 -2.60
N ARG A 54 -11.18 3.11 -2.65
CA ARG A 54 -11.32 1.77 -3.20
C ARG A 54 -10.38 0.81 -2.48
N ILE A 55 -10.96 -0.13 -1.73
CA ILE A 55 -10.25 -1.28 -1.17
C ILE A 55 -10.66 -2.47 -2.02
N ASP A 56 -9.73 -2.93 -2.86
CA ASP A 56 -9.94 -4.06 -3.77
C ASP A 56 -9.21 -5.29 -3.21
N ASP A 57 -9.96 -6.15 -2.53
CA ASP A 57 -9.51 -7.38 -1.90
C ASP A 57 -9.96 -8.65 -2.66
N ASN A 58 -10.15 -8.52 -3.98
CA ASN A 58 -10.55 -9.62 -4.85
C ASN A 58 -9.54 -10.80 -4.82
N PRO A 59 -9.88 -11.97 -4.23
CA PRO A 59 -8.97 -13.11 -4.11
C PRO A 59 -8.61 -13.76 -5.45
N ASP A 60 -9.36 -13.44 -6.51
CA ASP A 60 -9.18 -13.95 -7.87
C ASP A 60 -8.42 -12.97 -8.77
N PHE A 61 -7.86 -11.88 -8.21
CA PHE A 61 -7.01 -10.97 -8.97
C PHE A 61 -5.87 -11.73 -9.65
N THR A 62 -5.64 -11.46 -10.93
CA THR A 62 -4.52 -12.02 -11.71
C THR A 62 -3.83 -10.90 -12.46
N GLY A 63 -2.50 -10.96 -12.54
CA GLY A 63 -1.74 -10.06 -13.39
C GLY A 63 -1.92 -10.37 -14.89
N ASN A 64 -1.40 -9.50 -15.75
CA ASN A 64 -1.37 -9.73 -17.19
C ASN A 64 -0.28 -10.76 -17.55
N TYR A 65 -0.58 -12.05 -17.37
CA TYR A 65 0.37 -13.13 -17.60
C TYR A 65 0.65 -13.32 -19.10
N GLN A 66 1.92 -13.16 -19.48
CA GLN A 66 2.41 -13.32 -20.86
C GLN A 66 3.54 -14.36 -20.96
N GLY A 67 3.61 -15.28 -20.00
CA GLY A 67 4.71 -16.23 -19.85
C GLY A 67 5.62 -15.89 -18.65
N GLY A 68 6.59 -16.75 -18.38
CA GLY A 68 7.50 -16.61 -17.23
C GLY A 68 6.85 -17.12 -15.94
N SER A 69 7.03 -16.40 -14.83
CA SER A 69 6.45 -16.67 -13.52
C SER A 69 5.08 -16.01 -13.36
N HIS A 70 4.11 -16.79 -12.87
CA HIS A 70 2.80 -16.28 -12.49
C HIS A 70 2.89 -15.31 -11.31
N ALA A 71 3.69 -15.63 -10.28
CA ALA A 71 3.84 -14.80 -9.09
C ALA A 71 4.42 -13.42 -9.41
N VAL A 72 5.42 -13.36 -10.31
CA VAL A 72 6.02 -12.09 -10.76
C VAL A 72 5.01 -11.25 -11.55
N SER A 73 4.27 -11.87 -12.45
CA SER A 73 3.19 -11.21 -13.19
C SER A 73 2.14 -10.59 -12.26
N THR A 74 1.74 -11.34 -11.23
CA THR A 74 0.77 -10.85 -10.24
C THR A 74 1.35 -9.76 -9.35
N ALA A 75 2.62 -9.84 -8.96
CA ALA A 75 3.29 -8.76 -8.24
C ALA A 75 3.28 -7.45 -9.05
N ALA A 76 3.70 -7.49 -10.31
CA ALA A 76 3.68 -6.33 -11.20
C ALA A 76 2.25 -5.78 -11.38
N GLY A 77 1.28 -6.67 -11.62
CA GLY A 77 -0.12 -6.30 -11.77
C GLY A 77 -0.73 -5.66 -10.52
N LEU A 78 -0.41 -6.15 -9.32
CA LEU A 78 -0.89 -5.56 -8.07
C LEU A 78 -0.32 -4.16 -7.84
N ILE A 79 0.97 -3.95 -8.13
CA ILE A 79 1.58 -2.62 -8.01
C ILE A 79 0.91 -1.67 -9.02
N ASP A 80 0.69 -2.11 -10.27
CA ASP A 80 0.00 -1.30 -11.28
C ASP A 80 -1.43 -0.94 -10.84
N ARG A 81 -2.17 -1.92 -10.31
CA ARG A 81 -3.52 -1.70 -9.79
C ARG A 81 -3.53 -0.62 -8.70
N GLU A 82 -2.66 -0.73 -7.70
CA GLU A 82 -2.66 0.24 -6.59
C GLU A 82 -2.13 1.61 -6.98
N VAL A 83 -1.13 1.67 -7.86
CA VAL A 83 -0.44 2.93 -8.18
C VAL A 83 -1.12 3.68 -9.30
N ASN A 84 -1.56 2.98 -10.35
CA ASN A 84 -2.06 3.60 -11.58
C ASN A 84 -3.58 3.52 -11.73
N GLN A 85 -4.22 2.42 -11.30
CA GLN A 85 -5.68 2.23 -11.50
C GLN A 85 -6.49 2.80 -10.34
N ASN A 86 -6.16 2.40 -9.11
CA ASN A 86 -6.82 2.87 -7.88
C ASN A 86 -6.30 4.23 -7.41
N ARG A 87 -5.20 4.70 -8.01
CA ARG A 87 -4.38 5.84 -7.58
C ARG A 87 -3.73 5.59 -6.21
N TRP A 88 -2.44 5.86 -6.15
CA TRP A 88 -1.70 5.84 -4.89
C TRP A 88 -2.11 7.03 -4.00
N THR A 89 -2.64 6.75 -2.82
CA THR A 89 -3.16 7.80 -1.91
C THR A 89 -2.25 8.07 -0.71
N ALA A 90 -1.29 7.19 -0.43
CA ALA A 90 -0.47 7.30 0.79
C ALA A 90 0.47 8.52 0.83
N ASN A 91 0.70 9.18 -0.31
CA ASN A 91 1.45 10.43 -0.39
C ASN A 91 0.61 11.62 -0.88
N ASP A 92 -0.72 11.53 -0.84
CA ASP A 92 -1.59 12.66 -1.18
C ASP A 92 -1.36 13.80 -0.17
N PRO A 93 -1.05 15.04 -0.61
CA PRO A 93 -0.90 16.17 0.28
C PRO A 93 -2.24 16.58 0.91
N PHE A 94 -2.17 17.29 2.05
CA PHE A 94 -3.33 17.61 2.89
C PHE A 94 -4.54 18.27 2.18
N PHE A 95 -4.33 18.90 1.02
CA PHE A 95 -5.35 19.59 0.24
C PHE A 95 -6.04 18.70 -0.83
N LEU A 96 -5.60 17.44 -0.98
CA LEU A 96 -6.27 16.46 -1.82
C LEU A 96 -7.23 15.60 -0.96
N PRO A 97 -8.41 15.21 -1.47
CA PRO A 97 -9.37 14.45 -0.68
C PRO A 97 -8.86 13.08 -0.21
N GLY A 98 -7.95 12.46 -0.97
CA GLY A 98 -7.35 11.17 -0.62
C GLY A 98 -6.54 11.22 0.67
N SER A 99 -6.01 12.39 1.08
CA SER A 99 -5.27 12.55 2.34
C SER A 99 -6.16 12.42 3.58
N ALA A 100 -7.49 12.44 3.41
CA ALA A 100 -8.44 12.21 4.49
C ALA A 100 -8.90 10.75 4.57
N LEU A 101 -8.48 9.91 3.62
CA LEU A 101 -8.63 8.45 3.71
C LEU A 101 -7.54 7.91 4.61
N ASP A 102 -7.90 6.96 5.50
CA ASP A 102 -6.96 6.32 6.42
C ASP A 102 -6.76 4.85 6.03
N ASN A 103 -7.88 4.12 5.94
CA ASN A 103 -7.91 2.69 5.66
C ASN A 103 -7.27 2.30 4.32
N MET A 104 -7.60 3.03 3.24
CA MET A 104 -7.12 2.73 1.89
C MET A 104 -5.59 2.91 1.76
N PRO A 105 -4.98 4.04 2.16
CA PRO A 105 -3.53 4.18 2.21
C PRO A 105 -2.80 3.09 2.99
N ASN A 106 -3.33 2.70 4.16
CA ASN A 106 -2.75 1.64 4.98
C ASN A 106 -2.83 0.28 4.28
N PHE A 107 -3.98 -0.04 3.67
CA PHE A 107 -4.14 -1.25 2.85
C PHE A 107 -3.15 -1.30 1.68
N GLN A 108 -3.03 -0.21 0.92
CA GLN A 108 -2.08 -0.04 -0.18
C GLN A 108 -0.63 -0.22 0.29
N THR A 109 -0.26 0.40 1.41
CA THR A 109 1.07 0.27 2.01
C THR A 109 1.34 -1.15 2.46
N GLY A 110 0.34 -1.85 2.99
CA GLY A 110 0.40 -3.27 3.31
C GLY A 110 0.74 -4.15 2.10
N ILE A 111 0.06 -3.91 0.97
CA ILE A 111 0.33 -4.61 -0.30
C ILE A 111 1.77 -4.37 -0.74
N ILE A 112 2.19 -3.11 -0.89
CA ILE A 112 3.56 -2.78 -1.35
C ILE A 112 4.62 -3.35 -0.42
N TYR A 113 4.38 -3.37 0.88
CA TYR A 113 5.29 -3.97 1.85
C TYR A 113 5.48 -5.47 1.59
N ALA A 114 4.39 -6.22 1.40
CA ALA A 114 4.47 -7.66 1.09
C ALA A 114 5.13 -7.92 -0.27
N LEU A 115 4.85 -7.10 -1.28
CA LEU A 115 5.48 -7.20 -2.60
C LEU A 115 6.98 -6.84 -2.54
N SER A 116 7.37 -5.88 -1.70
CA SER A 116 8.78 -5.57 -1.40
C SER A 116 9.49 -6.78 -0.80
N ARG A 117 8.87 -7.45 0.19
CA ARG A 117 9.39 -8.71 0.76
C ARG A 117 9.53 -9.80 -0.30
N PHE A 118 8.51 -9.99 -1.13
CA PHE A 118 8.57 -10.94 -2.23
C PHE A 118 9.70 -10.63 -3.22
N SER A 119 9.88 -9.38 -3.64
CA SER A 119 10.95 -9.00 -4.56
C SER A 119 12.35 -9.22 -3.98
N ILE A 120 12.53 -9.05 -2.66
CA ILE A 120 13.79 -9.38 -1.98
C ILE A 120 14.03 -10.89 -2.01
N GLU A 121 13.03 -11.72 -1.68
CA GLU A 121 13.20 -13.18 -1.75
C GLU A 121 13.41 -13.68 -3.19
N LEU A 122 12.77 -13.01 -4.14
CA LEU A 122 12.97 -13.25 -5.57
C LEU A 122 14.40 -12.92 -5.99
N SER A 123 14.97 -11.79 -5.56
CA SER A 123 16.36 -11.43 -5.87
C SER A 123 17.38 -12.33 -5.17
N ASP A 124 17.09 -12.77 -3.95
CA ASP A 124 18.05 -13.48 -3.11
C ASP A 124 18.06 -15.00 -3.37
N GLN A 125 16.89 -15.61 -3.55
CA GLN A 125 16.73 -17.08 -3.60
C GLN A 125 16.30 -17.57 -4.98
N ILE A 126 15.21 -17.02 -5.53
CA ILE A 126 14.51 -17.65 -6.67
C ILE A 126 15.13 -17.21 -8.01
N GLY A 127 15.58 -15.98 -8.14
CA GLY A 127 16.09 -15.39 -9.39
C GLY A 127 17.53 -15.78 -9.73
N ARG A 128 18.12 -16.76 -9.03
CA ARG A 128 19.53 -17.12 -9.14
C ARG A 128 19.71 -18.64 -9.19
N THR A 129 20.61 -19.10 -10.05
CA THR A 129 20.96 -20.54 -10.15
C THR A 129 21.68 -21.08 -8.92
N ARG A 130 22.45 -20.22 -8.22
CA ARG A 130 23.15 -20.53 -6.97
C ARG A 130 23.12 -19.28 -6.09
N GLY A 131 23.10 -19.46 -4.77
CA GLY A 131 23.11 -18.32 -3.82
C GLY A 131 24.33 -17.38 -3.95
N SER A 132 25.41 -17.82 -4.62
CA SER A 132 26.59 -17.00 -4.93
C SER A 132 26.65 -16.46 -6.37
N SER A 133 25.69 -16.80 -7.23
CA SER A 133 25.60 -16.24 -8.60
C SER A 133 25.32 -14.74 -8.55
N GLN A 134 25.57 -13.99 -9.64
CA GLN A 134 25.18 -12.57 -9.70
C GLN A 134 23.64 -12.42 -9.51
N VAL A 135 23.20 -11.35 -8.82
CA VAL A 135 21.77 -11.02 -8.74
C VAL A 135 21.31 -10.58 -10.12
N ASP A 136 20.10 -10.95 -10.53
CA ASP A 136 19.50 -10.36 -11.71
C ASP A 136 19.26 -8.85 -11.49
N PRO A 137 19.72 -7.97 -12.40
CA PRO A 137 19.68 -6.53 -12.18
C PRO A 137 18.25 -5.97 -12.05
N ASP A 138 17.28 -6.50 -12.80
CA ASP A 138 15.89 -6.04 -12.69
C ASP A 138 15.28 -6.44 -11.34
N LEU A 139 15.68 -7.59 -10.78
CA LEU A 139 15.22 -8.02 -9.46
C LEU A 139 15.84 -7.19 -8.33
N ASP A 140 17.13 -6.85 -8.44
CA ASP A 140 17.81 -5.96 -7.50
C ASP A 140 17.17 -4.57 -7.50
N ASP A 141 16.91 -4.03 -8.70
CA ASP A 141 16.20 -2.76 -8.88
C ASP A 141 14.79 -2.82 -8.28
N ALA A 142 13.99 -3.86 -8.58
CA ALA A 142 12.64 -4.02 -8.03
C ALA A 142 12.66 -4.07 -6.49
N ALA A 143 13.56 -4.86 -5.90
CA ALA A 143 13.72 -4.99 -4.45
C ALA A 143 14.16 -3.66 -3.80
N GLY A 144 15.02 -2.89 -4.45
CA GLY A 144 15.43 -1.55 -4.00
C GLY A 144 14.30 -0.53 -4.08
N LEU A 145 13.62 -0.46 -5.22
CA LEU A 145 12.56 0.50 -5.51
C LEU A 145 11.32 0.30 -4.63
N LEU A 146 10.95 -0.94 -4.33
CA LEU A 146 9.80 -1.24 -3.46
C LEU A 146 10.09 -1.02 -1.98
N LYS A 147 11.35 -0.87 -1.57
CA LYS A 147 11.70 -0.40 -0.21
C LYS A 147 11.50 1.10 -0.05
N PHE A 148 11.33 1.84 -1.13
CA PHE A 148 11.09 3.27 -1.06
C PHE A 148 9.78 3.57 -0.32
N ARG A 149 9.85 4.53 0.59
CA ARG A 149 8.73 4.92 1.45
C ARG A 149 7.51 5.39 0.63
N GLY A 150 6.32 5.03 1.08
CA GLY A 150 5.06 5.26 0.36
C GLY A 150 4.46 6.66 0.50
N ASP A 151 5.02 7.51 1.35
CA ASP A 151 4.47 8.80 1.76
C ASP A 151 5.19 10.01 1.13
N LYS A 152 6.08 9.78 0.14
CA LYS A 152 6.86 10.86 -0.48
C LYS A 152 6.11 11.50 -1.63
N TRP A 153 5.63 12.71 -1.39
CA TRP A 153 5.03 13.58 -2.39
C TRP A 153 6.09 14.37 -3.18
N VAL A 154 5.70 14.92 -4.34
CA VAL A 154 6.61 15.63 -5.25
C VAL A 154 7.24 16.88 -4.63
N PHE A 155 6.54 17.57 -3.73
CA PHE A 155 7.05 18.77 -3.06
C PHE A 155 7.07 18.57 -1.55
N ASP A 156 8.25 18.29 -1.00
CA ASP A 156 8.47 18.17 0.44
C ASP A 156 9.42 19.27 0.91
N PRO A 157 8.89 20.44 1.36
CA PRO A 157 9.71 21.58 1.76
C PRO A 157 10.57 21.31 3.02
N THR A 158 10.34 20.20 3.74
CA THR A 158 11.19 19.78 4.86
C THR A 158 12.47 19.11 4.40
N VAL A 159 12.50 18.58 3.17
CA VAL A 159 13.66 17.93 2.55
C VAL A 159 14.29 18.81 1.47
N SER A 160 13.49 19.36 0.56
CA SER A 160 13.95 20.15 -0.58
C SER A 160 12.90 21.15 -1.07
N LEU A 161 13.34 22.33 -1.48
CA LEU A 161 12.50 23.32 -2.17
C LEU A 161 12.30 23.00 -3.67
N LEU A 162 13.04 22.02 -4.20
CA LEU A 162 12.91 21.54 -5.58
C LEU A 162 12.04 20.27 -5.64
N PRO A 163 11.32 20.02 -6.75
CA PRO A 163 10.57 18.78 -6.94
C PRO A 163 11.46 17.54 -6.74
N GLY A 164 11.02 16.63 -5.88
CA GLY A 164 11.67 15.35 -5.63
C GLY A 164 11.09 14.21 -6.45
N VAL A 165 11.65 13.02 -6.25
CA VAL A 165 11.10 11.78 -6.81
C VAL A 165 9.95 11.29 -5.93
N THR A 166 8.82 10.97 -6.57
CA THR A 166 7.60 10.51 -5.89
C THR A 166 7.61 9.00 -5.63
N SER A 167 6.86 8.54 -4.64
CA SER A 167 6.66 7.10 -4.38
C SER A 167 6.12 6.36 -5.61
N GLU A 168 5.15 6.94 -6.32
CA GLU A 168 4.56 6.35 -7.53
C GLU A 168 5.57 6.21 -8.66
N GLN A 169 6.50 7.16 -8.81
CA GLN A 169 7.57 7.06 -9.80
C GLN A 169 8.51 5.89 -9.50
N GLN A 170 8.80 5.61 -8.22
CA GLN A 170 9.61 4.47 -7.81
C GLN A 170 8.86 3.15 -8.06
N TYR A 171 7.59 3.09 -7.68
CA TYR A 171 6.77 1.89 -7.89
C TYR A 171 6.52 1.59 -9.37
N ARG A 172 6.35 2.61 -10.22
CA ARG A 172 6.29 2.43 -11.68
C ARG A 172 7.60 1.91 -12.28
N GLN A 173 8.74 2.26 -11.69
CA GLN A 173 10.02 1.68 -12.10
C GLN A 173 10.11 0.21 -11.67
N ALA A 174 9.64 -0.13 -10.47
CA ALA A 174 9.60 -1.51 -9.99
C ALA A 174 8.70 -2.40 -10.86
N ILE A 175 7.54 -1.90 -11.31
CA ILE A 175 6.67 -2.59 -12.27
C ILE A 175 7.48 -2.97 -13.52
N ARG A 176 8.15 -1.99 -14.15
CA ARG A 176 8.94 -2.23 -15.37
C ARG A 176 10.04 -3.24 -15.16
N ALA A 177 10.73 -3.19 -14.02
CA ALA A 177 11.80 -4.12 -13.69
C ALA A 177 11.24 -5.57 -13.56
N LEU A 178 10.15 -5.75 -12.82
CA LEU A 178 9.47 -7.05 -12.70
C LEU A 178 8.99 -7.58 -14.06
N GLU A 179 8.39 -6.73 -14.90
CA GLU A 179 7.94 -7.08 -16.25
C GLU A 179 9.10 -7.48 -17.17
N ASN A 180 10.21 -6.72 -17.14
CA ASN A 180 11.42 -7.01 -17.91
C ASN A 180 12.05 -8.34 -17.50
N TYR A 181 12.18 -8.59 -16.19
CA TYR A 181 12.65 -9.87 -15.67
C TYR A 181 11.73 -11.01 -16.16
N ASN A 182 10.42 -10.85 -16.03
CA ASN A 182 9.47 -11.88 -16.42
C ASN A 182 9.50 -12.16 -17.93
N LYS A 183 9.70 -11.12 -18.75
CA LYS A 183 9.92 -11.25 -20.19
C LYS A 183 11.20 -12.02 -20.49
N ARG A 184 12.31 -11.73 -19.80
CA ARG A 184 13.58 -12.47 -19.96
C ARG A 184 13.47 -13.94 -19.52
N LEU A 185 12.57 -14.28 -18.59
CA LEU A 185 12.27 -15.68 -18.28
C LEU A 185 11.68 -16.42 -19.49
N THR A 186 10.89 -15.76 -20.34
CA THR A 186 10.29 -16.39 -21.54
C THR A 186 11.33 -16.72 -22.62
N THR A 187 12.41 -15.94 -22.69
CA THR A 187 13.50 -16.14 -23.67
C THR A 187 14.66 -16.96 -23.12
N GLY A 188 14.62 -17.33 -21.83
CA GLY A 188 15.71 -18.04 -21.15
C GLY A 188 16.92 -17.18 -20.81
N GLU A 189 16.77 -15.85 -20.87
CA GLU A 189 17.82 -14.86 -20.53
C GLU A 189 17.88 -14.56 -19.02
N ALA A 190 16.88 -15.00 -18.26
CA ALA A 190 16.84 -14.96 -16.80
C ALA A 190 16.51 -16.35 -16.24
N VAL A 191 16.81 -16.57 -14.96
CA VAL A 191 16.60 -17.85 -14.29
C VAL A 191 15.55 -17.71 -13.20
N PHE A 192 14.59 -18.62 -13.17
CA PHE A 192 13.66 -18.80 -12.07
C PHE A 192 13.85 -20.21 -11.51
N GLU A 193 14.55 -20.29 -10.38
CA GLU A 193 15.03 -21.53 -9.79
C GLU A 193 13.95 -22.19 -8.92
N ARG A 194 13.35 -23.26 -9.45
CA ARG A 194 12.24 -24.00 -8.84
C ARG A 194 12.80 -25.13 -7.97
N ARG A 195 13.37 -24.77 -6.83
CA ARG A 195 13.88 -25.75 -5.86
C ARG A 195 13.11 -25.72 -4.55
N ALA A 196 13.03 -26.88 -3.91
CA ALA A 196 12.31 -27.03 -2.65
C ALA A 196 12.91 -26.17 -1.52
N ASP A 197 14.24 -26.03 -1.47
CA ASP A 197 14.92 -25.18 -0.49
C ASP A 197 14.69 -23.68 -0.71
N ASN A 198 14.65 -23.23 -1.97
CA ASN A 198 14.27 -21.84 -2.28
C ASN A 198 12.82 -21.53 -1.86
N LEU A 199 11.89 -22.45 -2.16
CA LEU A 199 10.49 -22.32 -1.74
C LEU A 199 10.36 -22.32 -0.21
N GLN A 200 11.10 -23.22 0.44
CA GLN A 200 11.16 -23.32 1.89
C GLN A 200 11.62 -22.01 2.54
N GLU A 201 12.73 -21.44 2.06
CA GLU A 201 13.26 -20.19 2.61
C GLU A 201 12.27 -19.04 2.40
N THR A 202 11.64 -18.97 1.22
CA THR A 202 10.60 -17.98 0.92
C THR A 202 9.45 -18.07 1.92
N LEU A 203 8.95 -19.28 2.20
CA LEU A 203 7.89 -19.50 3.20
C LEU A 203 8.34 -19.10 4.62
N ASN A 204 9.58 -19.42 5.00
CA ASN A 204 10.12 -19.03 6.30
C ASN A 204 10.16 -17.52 6.47
N ARG A 205 10.55 -16.80 5.42
CA ARG A 205 10.65 -15.33 5.41
C ARG A 205 9.28 -14.69 5.54
N PHE A 206 8.30 -15.18 4.78
CA PHE A 206 6.91 -14.72 4.91
C PHE A 206 6.31 -15.06 6.28
N ALA A 207 6.56 -16.27 6.81
CA ALA A 207 6.09 -16.65 8.15
C ALA A 207 6.73 -15.82 9.28
N ASN A 208 7.97 -15.37 9.10
CA ASN A 208 8.63 -14.47 10.05
C ASN A 208 8.05 -13.05 9.95
N ASP A 209 7.81 -12.57 8.74
CA ASP A 209 7.15 -11.28 8.49
C ASP A 209 5.73 -11.22 9.09
N LEU A 210 4.95 -12.28 8.89
CA LEU A 210 3.66 -12.43 9.56
C LEU A 210 3.80 -12.51 11.08
N GLY A 211 4.88 -13.09 11.60
CA GLY A 211 5.19 -13.05 13.03
C GLY A 211 5.36 -11.62 13.56
N SER A 212 6.03 -10.75 12.81
CA SER A 212 6.15 -9.33 13.16
C SER A 212 4.82 -8.59 13.08
N ALA A 213 3.98 -8.87 12.07
CA ALA A 213 2.64 -8.30 11.99
C ALA A 213 1.73 -8.79 13.15
N SER A 214 1.85 -10.05 13.55
CA SER A 214 1.15 -10.59 14.72
C SER A 214 1.50 -9.85 16.01
N ALA A 215 2.77 -9.47 16.20
CA ALA A 215 3.20 -8.74 17.38
C ALA A 215 2.61 -7.32 17.43
N LEU A 216 2.41 -6.67 16.28
CA LEU A 216 1.73 -5.38 16.21
C LEU A 216 0.24 -5.50 16.54
N ILE A 217 -0.40 -6.59 16.12
CA ILE A 217 -1.79 -6.89 16.49
C ILE A 217 -1.89 -7.12 18.00
N ASP A 218 -0.98 -7.91 18.56
CA ASP A 218 -0.94 -8.25 20.00
C ASP A 218 -0.85 -6.98 20.87
N ASP A 219 0.08 -6.07 20.55
CA ASP A 219 0.23 -4.77 21.24
C ASP A 219 -1.07 -3.95 21.24
N LYS A 220 -1.84 -4.02 20.15
CA LYS A 220 -3.16 -3.36 20.08
C LYS A 220 -4.22 -4.10 20.87
N VAL A 221 -4.26 -5.42 20.79
CA VAL A 221 -5.25 -6.24 21.52
C VAL A 221 -5.08 -6.10 23.03
N ASP A 222 -3.85 -5.94 23.51
CA ASP A 222 -3.51 -5.72 24.93
C ASP A 222 -3.91 -4.33 25.45
N ALA A 223 -4.20 -3.38 24.56
CA ALA A 223 -4.67 -2.04 24.89
C ALA A 223 -6.03 -1.72 24.20
N PRO A 224 -7.14 -2.38 24.59
CA PRO A 224 -8.44 -2.19 23.95
C PRO A 224 -8.90 -0.73 23.97
N SER A 225 -9.35 -0.26 22.81
CA SER A 225 -9.91 1.08 22.64
C SER A 225 -10.96 1.06 21.53
N LEU A 226 -12.12 1.65 21.82
CA LEU A 226 -13.19 1.79 20.83
C LEU A 226 -12.90 2.90 19.81
N PHE A 227 -11.97 3.80 20.13
CA PHE A 227 -11.61 4.94 19.31
C PHE A 227 -10.08 5.04 19.26
N ASP A 228 -9.45 4.09 18.57
CA ASP A 228 -8.01 4.10 18.29
C ASP A 228 -7.79 4.13 16.78
N ARG A 229 -7.37 5.29 16.26
CA ARG A 229 -6.97 5.51 14.86
C ARG A 229 -5.65 4.85 14.48
N THR A 230 -5.02 4.15 15.41
CA THR A 230 -3.83 3.35 15.09
C THR A 230 -4.14 1.87 15.07
N ALA A 231 -5.33 1.46 15.53
CA ALA A 231 -5.78 0.06 15.46
C ALA A 231 -6.34 -0.27 14.07
N ASP A 232 -7.07 0.65 13.45
CA ASP A 232 -7.46 0.60 12.03
C ASP A 232 -6.25 0.66 11.09
N ASP A 233 -5.24 1.50 11.37
CA ASP A 233 -3.97 1.51 10.63
C ASP A 233 -3.34 0.11 10.58
N VAL A 234 -3.14 -0.49 11.77
CA VAL A 234 -2.57 -1.84 11.90
C VAL A 234 -3.45 -2.88 11.22
N PHE A 235 -4.77 -2.77 11.35
CA PHE A 235 -5.72 -3.68 10.73
C PHE A 235 -5.59 -3.65 9.20
N TYR A 236 -5.71 -2.48 8.56
CA TYR A 236 -5.69 -2.39 7.10
C TYR A 236 -4.30 -2.63 6.51
N ALA A 237 -3.23 -2.19 7.16
CA ALA A 237 -1.87 -2.52 6.74
C ALA A 237 -1.62 -4.03 6.79
N THR A 238 -2.12 -4.71 7.83
CA THR A 238 -1.98 -6.17 7.95
C THR A 238 -2.90 -6.90 6.96
N LYS A 239 -4.14 -6.43 6.77
CA LYS A 239 -5.09 -6.93 5.75
C LYS A 239 -4.46 -6.89 4.36
N GLY A 240 -3.85 -5.76 3.98
CA GLY A 240 -3.17 -5.58 2.69
C GLY A 240 -1.99 -6.55 2.49
N ARG A 241 -1.18 -6.78 3.54
CA ARG A 241 -0.09 -7.77 3.50
C ARG A 241 -0.59 -9.19 3.29
N LEU A 242 -1.60 -9.59 4.06
CA LEU A 242 -2.19 -10.93 3.98
C LEU A 242 -2.85 -11.17 2.62
N TYR A 243 -3.55 -10.16 2.09
CA TYR A 243 -4.11 -10.17 0.75
C TYR A 243 -3.02 -10.38 -0.31
N ALA A 244 -1.97 -9.56 -0.31
CA ALA A 244 -0.87 -9.69 -1.27
C ALA A 244 -0.17 -11.06 -1.17
N TYR A 245 0.16 -11.52 0.04
CA TYR A 245 0.73 -12.86 0.22
C TYR A 245 -0.19 -13.98 -0.25
N SER A 246 -1.52 -13.84 -0.10
CA SER A 246 -2.46 -14.84 -0.59
C SER A 246 -2.35 -15.03 -2.10
N LEU A 247 -2.25 -13.93 -2.85
CA LEU A 247 -2.13 -13.93 -4.31
C LEU A 247 -0.75 -14.40 -4.77
N ILE A 248 0.32 -13.92 -4.12
CA ILE A 248 1.69 -14.33 -4.42
C ILE A 248 1.88 -15.82 -4.15
N LEU A 249 1.36 -16.35 -3.03
CA LEU A 249 1.48 -17.79 -2.72
C LEU A 249 0.57 -18.64 -3.60
N ARG A 250 -0.61 -18.17 -3.98
CA ARG A 250 -1.44 -18.85 -4.99
C ARG A 250 -0.67 -19.04 -6.29
N ASP A 251 -0.02 -17.98 -6.77
CA ASP A 251 0.65 -17.99 -8.07
C ASP A 251 2.04 -18.63 -8.01
N LEU A 252 2.76 -18.51 -6.88
CA LEU A 252 3.96 -19.32 -6.60
C LEU A 252 3.59 -20.80 -6.54
N GLY A 253 2.39 -21.15 -6.08
CA GLY A 253 1.89 -22.52 -6.11
C GLY A 253 1.83 -23.09 -7.53
N THR A 254 1.51 -22.25 -8.51
CA THR A 254 1.56 -22.63 -9.93
C THR A 254 3.00 -22.71 -10.43
N ASP A 255 3.85 -21.74 -10.07
CA ASP A 255 5.25 -21.73 -10.47
C ASP A 255 6.06 -22.92 -9.90
N PHE A 256 5.66 -23.43 -8.74
CA PHE A 256 6.27 -24.55 -8.01
C PHE A 256 5.40 -25.83 -8.00
N GLU A 257 4.43 -25.94 -8.92
CA GLU A 257 3.45 -27.04 -8.95
C GLU A 257 4.11 -28.43 -8.85
N GLN A 258 5.21 -28.63 -9.58
CA GLN A 258 5.95 -29.90 -9.55
C GLN A 258 6.41 -30.26 -8.13
N ILE A 259 7.06 -29.32 -7.41
CA ILE A 259 7.56 -29.56 -6.05
C ILE A 259 6.40 -29.79 -5.08
N ILE A 260 5.33 -29.00 -5.21
CA ILE A 260 4.15 -29.09 -4.35
C ILE A 260 3.49 -30.48 -4.48
N ASN A 261 3.41 -31.00 -5.70
CA ASN A 261 2.85 -32.32 -5.98
C ASN A 261 3.79 -33.45 -5.53
N GLU A 262 5.09 -33.36 -5.83
CA GLU A 262 6.10 -34.34 -5.43
C GLU A 262 6.19 -34.49 -3.89
N ARG A 263 6.06 -33.38 -3.17
CA ARG A 263 6.08 -33.33 -1.70
C ARG A 263 4.71 -33.58 -1.07
N GLN A 264 3.67 -33.79 -1.87
CA GLN A 264 2.29 -34.05 -1.42
C GLN A 264 1.72 -32.98 -0.48
N ILE A 265 2.14 -31.72 -0.66
CA ILE A 265 1.74 -30.59 0.18
C ILE A 265 0.58 -29.76 -0.42
N ALA A 266 0.03 -30.16 -1.57
CA ALA A 266 -1.03 -29.41 -2.26
C ALA A 266 -2.26 -29.11 -1.37
N PRO A 267 -2.79 -30.06 -0.56
CA PRO A 267 -3.91 -29.75 0.35
C PRO A 267 -3.53 -28.70 1.41
N ALA A 268 -2.37 -28.85 2.05
CA ALA A 268 -1.88 -27.90 3.05
C ALA A 268 -1.64 -26.50 2.43
N TRP A 269 -1.13 -26.45 1.20
CA TRP A 269 -0.93 -25.21 0.44
C TRP A 269 -2.25 -24.48 0.20
N ALA A 270 -3.28 -25.21 -0.24
CA ALA A 270 -4.62 -24.65 -0.46
C ALA A 270 -5.25 -24.12 0.85
N GLU A 271 -5.11 -24.86 1.96
CA GLU A 271 -5.60 -24.40 3.25
C GLU A 271 -4.87 -23.15 3.76
N MET A 272 -3.56 -23.06 3.54
CA MET A 272 -2.76 -21.86 3.84
C MET A 272 -3.27 -20.64 3.09
N ILE A 273 -3.50 -20.77 1.78
CA ILE A 273 -4.07 -19.70 0.95
C ILE A 273 -5.46 -19.31 1.46
N GLY A 274 -6.31 -20.30 1.76
CA GLY A 274 -7.66 -20.07 2.28
C GLY A 274 -7.67 -19.30 3.62
N SER A 275 -6.72 -19.57 4.51
CA SER A 275 -6.55 -18.80 5.76
C SER A 275 -6.16 -17.34 5.49
N LEU A 276 -5.24 -17.09 4.56
CA LEU A 276 -4.85 -15.73 4.16
C LEU A 276 -6.02 -14.97 3.52
N GLN A 277 -6.76 -15.63 2.62
CA GLN A 277 -7.94 -15.06 1.96
C GLN A 277 -9.06 -14.77 2.96
N SER A 278 -9.29 -15.63 3.94
CA SER A 278 -10.28 -15.39 5.02
C SER A 278 -9.94 -14.13 5.82
N ALA A 279 -8.65 -13.90 6.10
CA ALA A 279 -8.19 -12.68 6.75
C ALA A 279 -8.39 -11.45 5.85
N ALA A 280 -8.05 -11.57 4.57
CA ALA A 280 -8.19 -10.52 3.56
C ALA A 280 -9.65 -10.20 3.23
N ALA A 281 -10.60 -11.10 3.49
CA ALA A 281 -12.04 -10.88 3.26
C ALA A 281 -12.74 -10.14 4.41
N LEU A 282 -12.06 -9.87 5.54
CA LEU A 282 -12.63 -9.12 6.64
C LEU A 282 -12.90 -7.67 6.22
N ASP A 283 -14.17 -7.26 6.20
CA ASP A 283 -14.60 -5.93 5.78
C ASP A 283 -15.52 -5.26 6.82
N PRO A 284 -14.97 -4.82 7.96
CA PRO A 284 -15.77 -4.11 8.95
C PRO A 284 -16.08 -2.69 8.47
N LEU A 285 -17.32 -2.22 8.69
CA LEU A 285 -17.69 -0.82 8.42
C LEU A 285 -16.83 0.17 9.23
N VAL A 286 -16.50 -0.21 10.46
CA VAL A 286 -15.61 0.51 11.36
C VAL A 286 -14.76 -0.51 12.10
N VAL A 287 -13.45 -0.32 12.11
CA VAL A 287 -12.56 -1.17 12.90
C VAL A 287 -12.75 -0.83 14.37
N VAL A 288 -13.09 -1.85 15.15
CA VAL A 288 -13.27 -1.77 16.60
C VAL A 288 -12.30 -2.71 17.28
N ASN A 289 -11.56 -2.19 18.25
CA ASN A 289 -10.64 -2.92 19.11
C ASN A 289 -11.22 -3.04 20.53
N GLY A 290 -12.31 -3.80 20.67
CA GLY A 290 -12.91 -4.10 21.96
C GLY A 290 -12.05 -5.06 22.80
N SER A 291 -12.43 -5.32 24.05
CA SER A 291 -11.77 -6.37 24.85
C SER A 291 -11.89 -7.73 24.15
N ALA A 292 -10.85 -8.55 24.22
CA ALA A 292 -10.86 -9.89 23.61
C ALA A 292 -11.96 -10.81 24.18
N ASP A 293 -12.34 -10.61 25.45
CA ASP A 293 -13.43 -11.27 26.16
C ASP A 293 -14.71 -10.40 26.27
N GLY A 294 -14.77 -9.31 25.50
CA GLY A 294 -15.84 -8.32 25.56
C GLY A 294 -17.19 -8.86 25.08
N ILE A 295 -18.26 -8.49 25.78
CA ILE A 295 -19.63 -8.91 25.44
C ILE A 295 -20.26 -7.99 24.37
N ILE A 296 -19.92 -6.70 24.40
CA ILE A 296 -20.66 -5.65 23.67
C ILE A 296 -19.99 -5.29 22.33
N PHE A 297 -18.66 -5.22 22.31
CA PHE A 297 -17.91 -4.72 21.15
C PHE A 297 -16.98 -5.82 20.61
N PRO A 298 -16.95 -6.05 19.30
CA PRO A 298 -16.03 -7.02 18.70
C PRO A 298 -14.58 -6.54 18.81
N ASN A 299 -13.66 -7.49 18.75
CA ASN A 299 -12.24 -7.21 18.52
C ASN A 299 -11.85 -7.70 17.11
N HIS A 300 -11.86 -6.79 16.14
CA HIS A 300 -11.55 -7.13 14.76
C HIS A 300 -10.06 -7.48 14.57
N LEU A 301 -9.17 -6.88 15.36
CA LEU A 301 -7.74 -7.17 15.32
C LEU A 301 -7.46 -8.60 15.79
N ALA A 302 -8.13 -9.06 16.85
CA ALA A 302 -8.06 -10.45 17.30
C ALA A 302 -8.59 -11.41 16.22
N GLY A 303 -9.70 -11.06 15.55
CA GLY A 303 -10.24 -11.83 14.43
C GLY A 303 -9.26 -11.95 13.25
N LEU A 304 -8.64 -10.83 12.85
CA LEU A 304 -7.58 -10.82 11.83
C LEU A 304 -6.36 -11.64 12.26
N GLY A 305 -5.95 -11.46 13.53
CA GLY A 305 -4.83 -12.17 14.15
C GLY A 305 -5.01 -13.68 14.18
N PHE A 306 -6.23 -14.18 14.40
CA PHE A 306 -6.54 -15.60 14.34
C PHE A 306 -6.20 -16.21 12.97
N TYR A 307 -6.71 -15.62 11.89
CA TYR A 307 -6.45 -16.11 10.54
C TYR A 307 -4.97 -15.96 10.13
N LEU A 308 -4.33 -14.86 10.54
CA LEU A 308 -2.89 -14.65 10.35
C LEU A 308 -2.07 -15.76 11.03
N LEU A 309 -2.35 -16.06 12.29
CA LEU A 309 -1.63 -17.09 13.05
C LEU A 309 -1.85 -18.48 12.45
N ARG A 310 -3.06 -18.77 11.97
CA ARG A 310 -3.36 -20.02 11.25
C ARG A 310 -2.53 -20.14 9.97
N ALA A 311 -2.54 -19.12 9.12
CA ALA A 311 -1.75 -19.09 7.89
C ALA A 311 -0.25 -19.24 8.15
N ARG A 312 0.27 -18.51 9.14
CA ARG A 312 1.68 -18.59 9.56
C ARG A 312 2.07 -19.98 10.05
N THR A 313 1.18 -20.64 10.80
CA THR A 313 1.41 -22.01 11.28
C THR A 313 1.48 -22.99 10.11
N GLN A 314 0.54 -22.88 9.17
CA GLN A 314 0.52 -23.69 7.94
C GLN A 314 1.76 -23.46 7.07
N MET A 315 2.23 -22.21 6.92
CA MET A 315 3.51 -21.90 6.23
C MET A 315 4.70 -22.64 6.86
N ARG A 316 4.80 -22.63 8.19
CA ARG A 316 5.89 -23.30 8.91
C ARG A 316 5.83 -24.82 8.81
N GLU A 317 4.63 -25.39 8.84
CA GLU A 317 4.44 -26.82 8.63
C GLU A 317 4.88 -27.25 7.23
N ILE A 318 4.41 -26.54 6.20
CA ILE A 318 4.81 -26.78 4.80
C ILE A 318 6.32 -26.64 4.65
N SER A 319 6.92 -25.59 5.20
CA SER A 319 8.37 -25.38 5.20
C SER A 319 9.11 -26.54 5.87
N SER A 320 8.60 -27.10 6.98
CA SER A 320 9.19 -28.28 7.62
C SER A 320 9.11 -29.54 6.75
N ILE A 321 8.03 -29.71 5.99
CA ILE A 321 7.86 -30.83 5.05
C ILE A 321 8.85 -30.69 3.88
N LEU A 322 9.04 -29.48 3.34
CA LEU A 322 9.99 -29.22 2.26
C LEU A 322 11.46 -29.50 2.65
N GLN A 323 11.78 -29.43 3.95
CA GLN A 323 13.13 -29.73 4.46
C GLN A 323 13.50 -31.21 4.40
N ARG A 324 12.49 -32.09 4.48
CA ARG A 324 12.67 -33.54 4.66
C ARG A 324 12.84 -34.25 3.32
#